data_AF-A0A8T1CPE5-F1
#
_entry.id   AF-A0A8T1CPE5-F1
#
_cell.length_a   1.000
_cell.length_b   1.000
_cell.length_c   1.000
_cell.angle_alpha   90.00
_cell.angle_beta   90.00
_cell.angle_gamma   90.00
#
_symmetry.space_group_name_H-M   'P 1'
#
loop_
_entity.id
_entity.type
_entity.pdbx_description
1 polymer ?
#
loop_
_entity_poly.entity_id
_entity_poly.type
_entity_poly.pdbx_seq_one_letter_code
_entity_poly.pdbx_strand_id
1 'polypeptide(L)'
;MEQVQQLHEYLLRQRTQIRNHRRTLQAMKACWKLLPRTDSITMTREEYEAMYSTLLYELTICWDEETNDAVQAKMWHRDASSFSNLDLNRFCCSIFYFVEMWVQEITQEAYDRVFGIIQTILAGQEYSPTPSSTDSTVKPTLESFSDAFDRERDLESMNLNIGKSILFDAKSCKSGQCLCAVTWVKHTVDVMATTKEQQQRRD
;
A
#
# COMPACT_ATOMS: atom_id res chain seq x y z
N MET A 1 -22.74 14.04 -6.87
CA MET A 1 -21.76 13.42 -7.80
C MET A 1 -20.56 14.34 -8.04
N GLU A 2 -20.78 15.63 -8.35
CA GLU A 2 -19.71 16.59 -8.65
C GLU A 2 -18.64 16.76 -7.55
N GLN A 3 -19.04 16.85 -6.27
CA GLN A 3 -18.09 16.94 -5.15
C GLN A 3 -17.20 15.70 -4.97
N VAL A 4 -17.72 14.51 -5.30
CA VAL A 4 -16.96 13.25 -5.21
C VAL A 4 -15.91 13.19 -6.32
N GLN A 5 -16.29 13.64 -7.52
CA GLN A 5 -15.38 13.71 -8.66
C GLN A 5 -14.27 14.77 -8.43
N GLN A 6 -14.62 15.93 -7.88
CA GLN A 6 -13.64 16.97 -7.53
C GLN A 6 -12.66 16.49 -6.45
N LEU A 7 -13.14 15.80 -5.42
CA LEU A 7 -12.27 15.19 -4.40
C LEU A 7 -11.37 14.12 -5.02
N HIS A 8 -11.90 13.28 -5.89
CA HIS A 8 -11.15 12.25 -6.60
C HIS A 8 -10.00 12.86 -7.44
N GLU A 9 -10.29 13.86 -8.27
CA GLU A 9 -9.28 14.56 -9.05
C GLU A 9 -8.22 15.23 -8.18
N TYR A 10 -8.64 15.84 -7.06
CA TYR A 10 -7.71 16.43 -6.10
C TYR A 10 -6.74 15.39 -5.54
N LEU A 11 -7.24 14.24 -5.09
CA LEU A 11 -6.39 13.18 -4.54
C LEU A 11 -5.46 12.58 -5.60
N LEU A 12 -5.92 12.41 -6.83
CA LEU A 12 -5.06 11.97 -7.95
C LEU A 12 -3.95 12.98 -8.24
N ARG A 13 -4.24 14.28 -8.21
CA ARG A 13 -3.23 15.34 -8.38
C ARG A 13 -2.19 15.29 -7.26
N GLN A 14 -2.62 15.12 -6.01
CA GLN A 14 -1.70 15.00 -4.87
C GLN A 14 -0.80 13.76 -4.99
N ARG A 15 -1.37 12.58 -5.27
CA ARG A 15 -0.59 11.35 -5.52
C ARG A 15 0.42 11.53 -6.65
N THR A 16 0.01 12.17 -7.75
CA THR A 16 0.88 12.47 -8.88
C THR A 16 2.02 13.42 -8.51
N GLN A 17 1.73 14.45 -7.70
CA GLN A 17 2.75 15.37 -7.20
C GLN A 17 3.76 14.65 -6.30
N ILE A 18 3.29 13.82 -5.36
CA ILE A 18 4.15 13.03 -4.46
C ILE A 18 5.00 12.04 -5.26
N ARG A 19 4.42 11.31 -6.21
CA ARG A 19 5.14 10.35 -7.07
C ARG A 19 6.30 11.00 -7.82
N ASN A 20 6.08 12.21 -8.34
CA ASN A 20 7.07 12.97 -9.10
C ASN A 20 7.95 13.87 -8.22
N HIS A 21 7.71 13.90 -6.91
CA HIS A 21 8.51 14.67 -5.99
C HIS A 21 9.94 14.11 -5.91
N ARG A 22 10.93 15.00 -5.85
CA ARG A 22 12.35 14.62 -5.89
C ARG A 22 12.72 13.59 -4.82
N ARG A 23 12.20 13.74 -3.59
CA ARG A 23 12.49 12.82 -2.48
C ARG A 23 11.94 11.42 -2.76
N THR A 24 10.70 11.33 -3.24
CA THR A 24 10.06 10.07 -3.62
C THR A 24 10.84 9.37 -4.74
N LEU A 25 11.21 10.10 -5.79
CA LEU A 25 12.02 9.55 -6.89
C LEU A 25 13.39 9.05 -6.38
N GLN A 26 14.02 9.78 -5.47
CA GLN A 26 15.29 9.37 -4.86
C GLN A 26 15.11 8.13 -3.96
N ALA A 27 14.03 8.06 -3.19
CA ALA A 27 13.71 6.94 -2.32
C ALA A 27 13.46 5.65 -3.12
N MET A 28 12.68 5.72 -4.21
CA MET A 28 12.47 4.58 -5.10
C MET A 28 13.78 4.09 -5.72
N LYS A 29 14.63 5.01 -6.17
CA LYS A 29 15.98 4.67 -6.69
C LYS A 29 16.90 4.11 -5.61
N ALA A 30 16.76 4.54 -4.36
CA ALA A 30 17.51 3.99 -3.24
C ALA A 30 17.11 2.54 -2.98
N CYS A 31 15.80 2.24 -2.94
CA CYS A 31 15.31 0.85 -2.87
C CYS A 31 15.90 0.00 -3.99
N TRP A 32 15.88 0.48 -5.24
CA TRP A 32 16.50 -0.24 -6.36
C TRP A 32 17.99 -0.55 -6.15
N LYS A 33 18.74 0.32 -5.49
CA LYS A 33 20.18 0.12 -5.25
C LYS A 33 20.49 -0.85 -4.12
N LEU A 34 19.59 -1.00 -3.15
CA LEU A 34 19.76 -1.90 -2.01
C LEU A 34 19.57 -3.38 -2.37
N LEU A 35 18.88 -3.64 -3.48
CA LEU A 35 18.50 -5.00 -3.85
C LEU A 35 19.67 -5.73 -4.52
N PRO A 36 20.01 -6.95 -4.05
CA PRO A 36 20.92 -7.81 -4.76
C PRO A 36 20.27 -8.22 -6.08
N ARG A 37 20.97 -7.96 -7.19
CA ARG A 37 20.54 -8.39 -8.52
C ARG A 37 21.72 -8.94 -9.31
N THR A 38 21.41 -9.91 -10.15
CA THR A 38 22.33 -10.52 -11.10
C THR A 38 22.69 -9.53 -12.21
N ASP A 39 21.70 -8.75 -12.69
CA ASP A 39 21.91 -7.64 -13.61
C ASP A 39 21.66 -6.29 -12.90
N SER A 40 22.55 -5.34 -13.15
CA SER A 40 22.41 -3.97 -12.66
C SER A 40 21.24 -3.19 -13.28
N ILE A 41 20.75 -3.62 -14.46
CA ILE A 41 19.76 -2.90 -15.28
C ILE A 41 18.36 -3.46 -15.12
N THR A 42 18.22 -4.78 -14.97
CA THR A 42 16.93 -5.48 -14.89
C THR A 42 16.84 -6.36 -13.66
N MET A 43 15.61 -6.58 -13.20
CA MET A 43 15.26 -7.48 -12.10
C MET A 43 14.47 -8.66 -12.66
N THR A 44 14.91 -9.87 -12.31
CA THR A 44 14.20 -11.11 -12.65
C THR A 44 12.96 -11.29 -11.78
N ARG A 45 12.10 -12.24 -12.16
CA ARG A 45 10.92 -12.58 -11.36
C ARG A 45 11.29 -13.09 -9.98
N GLU A 46 12.31 -13.94 -9.90
CA GLU A 46 12.77 -14.56 -8.66
C GLU A 46 13.32 -13.49 -7.69
N GLU A 47 14.07 -12.51 -8.20
CA GLU A 47 14.58 -11.39 -7.39
C GLU A 47 13.45 -10.47 -6.90
N TYR A 48 12.44 -10.24 -7.74
CA TYR A 48 11.24 -9.49 -7.39
C TYR A 48 10.45 -10.20 -6.27
N GLU A 49 10.23 -11.50 -6.44
CA GLU A 49 9.50 -12.35 -5.50
C GLU A 49 10.23 -12.43 -4.15
N ALA A 50 11.55 -12.63 -4.16
CA ALA A 50 12.37 -12.62 -2.95
C ALA A 50 12.31 -11.28 -2.19
N MET A 51 12.36 -10.16 -2.92
CA MET A 51 12.22 -8.83 -2.33
C MET A 51 10.86 -8.67 -1.64
N TYR A 52 9.75 -8.95 -2.34
CA TYR A 52 8.43 -8.74 -1.77
C TYR A 52 8.10 -9.75 -0.67
N SER A 53 8.61 -10.98 -0.75
CA SER A 53 8.53 -11.94 0.35
C SER A 53 9.17 -11.37 1.62
N THR A 54 10.38 -10.81 1.51
CA THR A 54 11.08 -10.16 2.64
C THR A 54 10.27 -9.00 3.21
N LEU A 55 9.76 -8.11 2.34
CA LEU A 55 8.97 -6.97 2.77
C LEU A 55 7.67 -7.39 3.46
N LEU A 56 6.95 -8.36 2.89
CA LEU A 56 5.69 -8.86 3.46
C LEU A 56 5.94 -9.57 4.78
N TYR A 57 7.01 -10.36 4.89
CA TYR A 57 7.38 -11.05 6.12
C TYR A 57 7.62 -10.05 7.27
N GLU A 58 8.35 -8.97 6.99
CA GLU A 58 8.64 -7.94 7.98
C GLU A 58 7.46 -7.03 8.29
N LEU A 59 6.56 -6.78 7.34
CA LEU A 59 5.46 -5.83 7.50
C LEU A 59 4.14 -6.48 7.97
N THR A 60 4.02 -7.80 7.86
CA THR A 60 2.81 -8.54 8.25
C THR A 60 3.06 -9.51 9.40
N ILE A 61 1.98 -10.10 9.91
CA ILE A 61 2.00 -11.21 10.86
C ILE A 61 1.15 -12.37 10.32
N CYS A 62 1.14 -13.52 11.03
CA CYS A 62 0.41 -14.71 10.61
C CYS A 62 0.81 -15.14 9.18
N TRP A 63 2.11 -15.40 9.00
CA TRP A 63 2.68 -15.81 7.72
C TRP A 63 2.06 -17.11 7.23
N ASP A 64 1.72 -17.13 5.95
CA ASP A 64 1.17 -18.27 5.23
C ASP A 64 1.80 -18.30 3.83
N GLU A 65 2.49 -19.38 3.49
CA GLU A 65 3.27 -19.49 2.24
C GLU A 65 2.36 -19.47 1.01
N GLU A 66 1.21 -20.17 1.07
CA GLU A 66 0.25 -20.20 -0.04
C GLU A 66 -0.34 -18.81 -0.32
N THR A 67 -0.70 -18.06 0.73
CA THR A 67 -1.17 -16.67 0.60
C THR A 67 -0.07 -15.77 0.06
N ASN A 68 1.17 -15.91 0.53
CA ASN A 68 2.30 -15.14 0.03
C ASN A 68 2.50 -15.39 -1.48
N ASP A 69 2.53 -16.65 -1.91
CA ASP A 69 2.73 -17.02 -3.31
C ASP A 69 1.59 -16.49 -4.20
N ALA A 70 0.34 -16.57 -3.71
CA ALA A 70 -0.81 -16.01 -4.40
C ALA A 70 -0.73 -14.49 -4.53
N VAL A 71 -0.33 -13.77 -3.48
CA VAL A 71 -0.12 -12.32 -3.50
C VAL A 71 0.98 -11.95 -4.48
N GLN A 72 2.13 -12.63 -4.43
CA GLN A 72 3.26 -12.34 -5.30
C GLN A 72 2.93 -12.58 -6.77
N ALA A 73 2.21 -13.66 -7.09
CA ALA A 73 1.75 -13.92 -8.46
C ALA A 73 0.85 -12.79 -8.99
N LYS A 74 -0.07 -12.27 -8.16
CA LYS A 74 -0.92 -11.13 -8.51
C LYS A 74 -0.12 -9.85 -8.70
N MET A 75 0.83 -9.57 -7.80
CA MET A 75 1.69 -8.39 -7.87
C MET A 75 2.58 -8.42 -9.12
N TRP A 76 3.21 -9.56 -9.41
CA TRP A 76 4.00 -9.77 -10.63
C TRP A 76 3.17 -9.54 -11.89
N HIS A 77 1.96 -10.11 -11.96
CA HIS A 77 1.09 -9.93 -13.11
C HIS A 77 0.76 -8.45 -13.37
N ARG A 78 0.51 -7.67 -12.31
CA ARG A 78 0.29 -6.22 -12.41
C ARG A 78 1.54 -5.48 -12.90
N ASP A 79 2.69 -5.80 -12.31
CA ASP A 79 3.92 -5.00 -12.44
C ASP A 79 4.75 -5.30 -13.68
N ALA A 80 4.93 -6.59 -13.95
CA ALA A 80 5.65 -7.06 -15.11
C ALA A 80 4.76 -7.03 -16.36
N SER A 81 3.44 -7.17 -16.21
CA SER A 81 2.51 -7.32 -17.34
C SER A 81 2.96 -8.46 -18.26
N SER A 82 3.35 -8.19 -19.50
CA SER A 82 3.87 -9.17 -20.46
C SER A 82 5.40 -9.28 -20.50
N PHE A 83 6.12 -8.51 -19.69
CA PHE A 83 7.58 -8.49 -19.68
C PHE A 83 8.14 -9.60 -18.78
N SER A 84 9.26 -10.19 -19.19
CA SER A 84 9.93 -11.23 -18.41
C SER A 84 10.73 -10.68 -17.23
N ASN A 85 11.21 -9.43 -17.33
CA ASN A 85 12.01 -8.76 -16.32
C ASN A 85 11.51 -7.33 -16.09
N LEU A 86 11.73 -6.79 -14.89
CA LEU A 86 11.45 -5.38 -14.58
C LEU A 86 12.68 -4.50 -14.80
N ASP A 87 12.51 -3.39 -15.49
CA ASP A 87 13.47 -2.29 -15.49
C ASP A 87 13.25 -1.35 -14.29
N LEU A 88 14.17 -0.40 -14.11
CA LEU A 88 14.06 0.61 -13.04
C LEU A 88 12.75 1.40 -13.08
N ASN A 89 12.23 1.74 -14.26
CA ASN A 89 11.02 2.58 -14.37
C ASN A 89 9.78 1.82 -13.91
N ARG A 90 9.64 0.56 -14.33
CA ARG A 90 8.59 -0.35 -13.87
C ARG A 90 8.71 -0.58 -12.38
N PHE A 91 9.92 -0.87 -11.91
CA PHE A 91 10.18 -1.03 -10.48
C PHE A 91 9.75 0.20 -9.67
N CYS A 92 10.07 1.41 -10.13
CA CYS A 92 9.63 2.64 -9.46
C CYS A 92 8.09 2.70 -9.36
N CYS A 93 7.37 2.31 -10.41
CA CYS A 93 5.91 2.24 -10.35
C CYS A 93 5.44 1.19 -9.34
N SER A 94 6.06 0.01 -9.36
CA SER A 94 5.73 -1.11 -8.50
C SER A 94 5.91 -0.80 -7.02
N ILE A 95 7.09 -0.30 -6.65
CA ILE A 95 7.41 0.01 -5.26
C ILE A 95 6.60 1.21 -4.74
N PHE A 96 6.27 2.18 -5.61
CA PHE A 96 5.39 3.27 -5.23
C PHE A 96 4.00 2.76 -4.90
N TYR A 97 3.40 1.93 -5.76
CA TYR A 97 2.11 1.32 -5.47
C TYR A 97 2.15 0.50 -4.18
N PHE A 98 3.22 -0.27 -3.96
CA PHE A 98 3.38 -1.02 -2.72
C PHE A 98 3.38 -0.10 -1.50
N VAL A 99 4.11 1.02 -1.54
CA VAL A 99 4.08 2.05 -0.49
C VAL A 99 2.67 2.59 -0.29
N GLU A 100 1.90 2.81 -1.36
CA GLU A 100 0.50 3.24 -1.27
C GLU A 100 -0.42 2.21 -0.60
N MET A 101 -0.01 0.95 -0.45
CA MET A 101 -0.74 -0.01 0.39
C MET A 101 -0.59 0.28 1.89
N TRP A 102 0.48 0.95 2.31
CA TRP A 102 0.81 1.18 3.72
C TRP A 102 0.59 2.62 4.19
N VAL A 103 0.48 3.56 3.25
CA VAL A 103 0.23 4.97 3.54
C VAL A 103 -1.26 5.21 3.84
N GLN A 104 -1.54 5.82 4.99
CA GLN A 104 -2.90 6.20 5.41
C GLN A 104 -3.32 7.60 4.94
N GLU A 105 -2.35 8.51 4.73
CA GLU A 105 -2.59 9.90 4.34
C GLU A 105 -1.79 10.29 3.10
N ILE A 106 -2.39 11.01 2.15
CA ILE A 106 -1.73 11.45 0.93
C ILE A 106 -0.88 12.71 1.21
N THR A 107 0.17 12.55 2.01
CA THR A 107 1.14 13.59 2.41
C THR A 107 2.57 13.11 2.17
N GLN A 108 3.49 14.02 1.81
CA GLN A 108 4.87 13.63 1.51
C GLN A 108 5.53 12.94 2.72
N GLU A 109 5.22 13.40 3.93
CA GLU A 109 5.77 12.87 5.18
C GLU A 109 5.35 11.42 5.43
N ALA A 110 4.11 11.04 5.07
CA ALA A 110 3.65 9.67 5.23
C ALA A 110 4.39 8.72 4.27
N TYR A 111 4.60 9.14 3.02
CA TYR A 111 5.39 8.36 2.06
C TYR A 111 6.86 8.28 2.48
N ASP A 112 7.46 9.38 2.91
CA ASP A 112 8.86 9.43 3.37
C ASP A 112 9.06 8.44 4.55
N ARG A 113 8.09 8.35 5.48
CA ARG A 113 8.11 7.37 6.59
C ARG A 113 8.09 5.93 6.08
N VAL A 114 7.14 5.57 5.22
CA VAL A 114 7.02 4.19 4.72
C VAL A 114 8.22 3.80 3.85
N PHE A 115 8.70 4.70 2.99
CA PHE A 115 9.95 4.47 2.24
C PHE A 115 11.15 4.28 3.16
N GLY A 116 11.24 5.01 4.27
CA GLY A 116 12.27 4.81 5.28
C GLY A 116 12.23 3.40 5.87
N ILE A 117 11.05 2.92 6.26
CA ILE A 117 10.86 1.55 6.77
C ILE A 117 11.29 0.50 5.73
N ILE A 118 10.82 0.65 4.48
CA ILE A 118 11.18 -0.26 3.39
C ILE A 118 12.68 -0.27 3.16
N GLN A 119 13.35 0.89 3.12
CA GLN A 119 14.79 0.95 2.93
C GLN A 119 15.57 0.29 4.06
N THR A 120 15.13 0.45 5.31
CA THR A 120 15.73 -0.25 6.48
C THR A 120 15.62 -1.77 6.31
N ILE A 121 14.44 -2.27 5.96
CA ILE A 121 14.22 -3.71 5.72
C ILE A 121 15.10 -4.21 4.57
N LEU A 122 15.10 -3.51 3.43
CA LEU A 122 15.89 -3.90 2.25
C LEU A 122 17.41 -3.81 2.50
N ALA A 123 17.86 -2.96 3.42
CA ALA A 123 19.25 -2.90 3.84
C ALA A 123 19.65 -4.06 4.78
N GLY A 124 18.71 -4.95 5.14
CA GLY A 124 18.93 -6.05 6.07
C GLY A 124 19.09 -5.60 7.52
N GLN A 125 18.62 -4.40 7.86
CA GLN A 125 18.65 -3.89 9.23
C GLN A 125 17.38 -4.33 9.96
N GLU A 126 17.54 -4.83 11.19
CA GLU A 126 16.39 -5.19 12.03
C GLU A 126 15.50 -3.96 12.27
N TYR A 127 14.29 -4.01 11.73
CA TYR A 127 13.27 -3.01 12.01
C TYR A 127 12.57 -3.35 13.33
N SER A 128 13.05 -2.76 14.43
CA SER A 128 12.32 -2.77 15.70
C SER A 128 11.42 -1.53 15.77
N PRO A 129 10.08 -1.68 15.83
CA PRO A 129 9.20 -0.52 16.01
C PRO A 129 9.50 0.11 17.37
N THR A 130 10.17 1.27 17.39
CA THR A 130 10.38 2.01 18.64
C THR A 130 9.02 2.39 19.24
N PRO A 131 8.71 2.01 20.50
CA PRO A 131 7.41 2.24 21.14
C PRO A 131 7.19 3.70 21.58
N SER A 132 7.83 4.65 20.91
CA SER A 132 7.80 6.09 21.26
C SER A 132 6.93 6.88 20.29
N SER A 133 5.67 6.48 20.18
CA SER A 133 4.53 7.34 19.87
C SER A 133 3.29 6.48 20.09
N THR A 134 2.20 7.07 20.52
CA THR A 134 0.92 6.42 20.85
C THR A 134 0.23 5.65 19.71
N ASP A 135 0.92 5.36 18.60
CA ASP A 135 0.46 4.47 17.55
C ASP A 135 0.93 3.05 17.84
N SER A 136 0.08 2.28 18.52
CA SER A 136 0.10 0.83 18.39
C SER A 136 -0.27 0.47 16.95
N THR A 137 0.66 0.64 16.01
CA THR A 137 0.46 0.18 14.62
C THR A 137 0.56 -1.33 14.64
N VAL A 138 -0.57 -1.99 14.91
CA VAL A 138 -0.69 -3.43 14.84
C VAL A 138 -0.39 -3.82 13.39
N LYS A 139 0.69 -4.60 13.18
CA LYS A 139 1.01 -5.15 11.86
C LYS A 139 -0.20 -5.96 11.37
N PRO A 140 -0.69 -5.74 10.13
CA PRO A 140 -1.81 -6.51 9.60
C PRO A 140 -1.41 -7.97 9.39
N THR A 141 -2.38 -8.89 9.35
CA THR A 141 -2.12 -10.25 8.90
C THR A 141 -1.83 -10.26 7.40
N LEU A 142 -1.06 -11.25 6.93
CA LEU A 142 -0.82 -11.43 5.49
C LEU A 142 -2.12 -11.61 4.70
N GLU A 143 -3.08 -12.35 5.26
CA GLU A 143 -4.44 -12.49 4.71
C GLU A 143 -5.14 -11.12 4.56
N SER A 144 -5.09 -10.28 5.60
CA SER A 144 -5.69 -8.93 5.58
C SER A 144 -5.04 -8.04 4.51
N PHE A 145 -3.73 -8.18 4.30
CA PHE A 145 -3.03 -7.51 3.21
C PHE A 145 -3.51 -8.02 1.84
N SER A 146 -3.62 -9.34 1.65
CA SER A 146 -4.14 -9.93 0.40
C SER A 146 -5.53 -9.42 0.07
N ASP A 147 -6.44 -9.40 1.05
CA ASP A 147 -7.80 -8.89 0.86
C ASP A 147 -7.80 -7.39 0.50
N ALA A 148 -6.93 -6.60 1.14
CA ALA A 148 -6.80 -5.18 0.82
C ALA A 148 -6.24 -4.95 -0.59
N PHE A 149 -5.30 -5.79 -1.01
CA PHE A 149 -4.72 -5.74 -2.34
C PHE A 149 -5.76 -6.07 -3.43
N ASP A 150 -6.56 -7.12 -3.23
CA ASP A 150 -7.62 -7.47 -4.17
C ASP A 150 -8.67 -6.35 -4.28
N ARG A 151 -9.08 -5.74 -3.15
CA ARG A 151 -10.01 -4.60 -3.15
C ARG A 151 -9.47 -3.40 -3.93
N GLU A 152 -8.19 -3.04 -3.76
CA GLU A 152 -7.61 -1.91 -4.49
C GLU A 152 -7.54 -2.18 -5.99
N ARG A 153 -7.15 -3.41 -6.38
CA ARG A 153 -7.14 -3.82 -7.79
C ARG A 153 -8.53 -3.75 -8.41
N ASP A 154 -9.56 -4.16 -7.68
CA ASP A 154 -10.93 -4.12 -8.16
C ASP A 154 -11.42 -2.65 -8.31
N LEU A 155 -11.05 -1.75 -7.40
CA LEU A 155 -11.33 -0.32 -7.51
C LEU A 155 -10.62 0.34 -8.71
N GLU A 156 -9.36 -0.05 -8.99
CA GLU A 156 -8.64 0.37 -10.20
C GLU A 156 -9.36 -0.08 -11.46
N SER A 157 -9.85 -1.33 -11.49
CA SER A 157 -10.57 -1.89 -12.65
C SER A 157 -11.89 -1.16 -12.94
N MET A 158 -12.50 -0.55 -11.92
CA MET A 158 -13.74 0.23 -12.04
C MET A 158 -13.49 1.72 -12.34
N ASN A 159 -12.24 2.16 -12.53
CA ASN A 159 -11.84 3.58 -12.61
C ASN A 159 -12.28 4.40 -11.38
N LEU A 160 -12.54 3.75 -10.25
CA LEU A 160 -12.93 4.38 -8.99
C LEU A 160 -11.72 4.45 -8.07
N ASN A 161 -10.64 5.09 -8.52
CA ASN A 161 -9.46 5.39 -7.69
C ASN A 161 -9.78 6.48 -6.66
N ILE A 162 -10.82 6.29 -5.85
CA ILE A 162 -11.11 7.12 -4.68
C ILE A 162 -9.96 6.83 -3.71
N GLY A 163 -9.01 7.76 -3.65
CA GLY A 163 -7.79 7.65 -2.84
C GLY A 163 -8.09 7.02 -1.49
N LYS A 164 -7.37 5.93 -1.22
CA LYS A 164 -7.40 5.14 -0.02
C LYS A 164 -7.56 5.98 1.25
N SER A 165 -8.68 5.75 1.93
CA SER A 165 -8.69 5.59 3.38
C SER A 165 -8.60 4.09 3.64
N ILE A 166 -7.43 3.47 3.45
CA ILE A 166 -7.23 2.11 4.00
C ILE A 166 -7.08 2.30 5.50
N LEU A 167 -8.18 2.16 6.23
CA LEU A 167 -8.04 1.64 7.57
C LEU A 167 -7.78 0.15 7.48
N PHE A 168 -6.58 -0.23 7.91
CA PHE A 168 -6.31 -1.60 8.27
C PHE A 168 -7.09 -1.89 9.55
N ASP A 169 -8.19 -2.64 9.43
CA ASP A 169 -8.79 -3.27 10.61
C ASP A 169 -7.89 -4.44 10.98
N ALA A 170 -6.97 -4.18 11.92
CA ALA A 170 -6.08 -5.21 12.41
C ALA A 170 -6.91 -6.27 13.15
N LYS A 171 -7.11 -7.44 12.52
CA LYS A 171 -7.69 -8.60 13.21
C LYS A 171 -6.81 -8.87 14.44
N SER A 172 -7.31 -8.57 15.64
CA SER A 172 -6.59 -8.92 16.87
C SER A 172 -6.68 -10.44 17.03
N CYS A 173 -5.59 -11.15 16.75
CA CYS A 173 -5.48 -12.57 17.06
C CYS A 173 -5.46 -12.76 18.59
N LYS A 174 -6.61 -13.05 19.18
CA LYS A 174 -6.69 -13.64 20.53
C LYS A 174 -7.09 -15.10 20.38
N SER A 175 -6.21 -15.99 20.84
CA SER A 175 -6.47 -17.42 21.10
C SER A 175 -7.23 -18.16 19.99
N GLY A 176 -6.65 -18.26 18.80
CA GLY A 176 -7.06 -19.26 17.79
C GLY A 176 -8.44 -19.05 17.15
N GLN A 177 -9.09 -17.91 17.35
CA GLN A 177 -10.32 -17.55 16.65
C GLN A 177 -10.22 -16.13 16.09
N CYS A 178 -10.14 -16.01 14.77
CA CYS A 178 -10.28 -14.75 14.06
C CYS A 178 -11.77 -14.36 14.04
N LEU A 179 -12.15 -13.38 14.85
CA LEU A 179 -13.45 -12.73 14.75
C LEU A 179 -13.37 -11.66 13.66
N CYS A 180 -14.13 -11.83 12.58
CA CYS A 180 -14.31 -10.81 11.56
C CYS A 180 -15.18 -9.68 12.10
N ALA A 181 -14.57 -8.59 12.57
CA ALA A 181 -15.23 -7.30 12.70
C ALA A 181 -14.85 -6.46 11.48
N VAL A 182 -15.86 -6.00 10.73
CA VAL A 182 -15.70 -5.09 9.61
C VAL A 182 -15.99 -3.69 10.14
N THR A 183 -14.96 -2.94 10.53
CA THR A 183 -15.15 -1.58 11.03
C THR A 183 -14.91 -0.58 9.90
N TRP A 184 -16.00 -0.13 9.27
CA TRP A 184 -16.00 1.00 8.34
C TRP A 184 -15.64 2.28 9.08
N VAL A 185 -14.48 2.89 8.79
CA VAL A 185 -14.31 4.31 9.11
C VAL A 185 -14.98 5.14 8.04
N LYS A 186 -16.20 5.54 8.39
CA LYS A 186 -16.98 6.58 7.75
C LYS A 186 -16.26 7.92 7.90
N HIS A 187 -15.37 8.29 6.99
CA HIS A 187 -15.06 9.72 6.81
C HIS A 187 -15.72 10.29 5.54
N THR A 188 -15.94 9.47 4.51
CA THR A 188 -16.58 9.91 3.27
C THR A 188 -18.11 9.73 3.30
N VAL A 189 -18.63 8.80 4.11
CA VAL A 189 -20.08 8.54 4.21
C VAL A 189 -20.78 9.56 5.10
N ASP A 190 -20.12 10.10 6.13
CA ASP A 190 -20.74 11.11 7.00
C ASP A 190 -20.86 12.49 6.33
N VAL A 191 -19.99 12.82 5.36
CA VAL A 191 -20.17 14.01 4.50
C VAL A 191 -21.37 13.81 3.56
N MET A 192 -21.60 12.59 3.05
CA MET A 192 -22.78 12.29 2.23
C MET A 192 -24.09 12.26 3.02
N ALA A 193 -24.06 11.80 4.28
CA ALA A 193 -25.24 11.76 5.14
C ALA A 193 -25.65 13.16 5.62
N THR A 194 -24.68 13.99 6.04
CA THR A 194 -24.95 15.35 6.51
C THR A 194 -25.41 16.30 5.40
N THR A 195 -24.93 16.11 4.17
CA THR A 195 -25.37 16.94 3.02
C THR A 195 -26.80 16.59 2.58
N LYS A 196 -27.22 15.32 2.70
CA LYS A 196 -28.62 14.92 2.44
C LYS A 196 -29.58 15.40 3.52
N GLU A 197 -29.20 15.36 4.80
CA GLU A 197 -30.06 15.86 5.89
C GLU A 197 -30.21 17.38 5.89
N GLN A 198 -29.24 18.15 5.41
CA GLN A 198 -29.37 19.60 5.30
C GLN A 198 -30.18 20.05 4.07
N GLN A 199 -30.18 19.29 2.98
CA GLN A 199 -31.02 19.59 1.82
C GLN A 199 -32.49 19.28 2.10
N GLN A 200 -32.78 18.25 2.90
CA GLN A 200 -34.15 17.80 3.19
C GLN A 200 -34.85 18.59 4.32
N ARG A 201 -34.16 19.56 4.94
CA ARG A 201 -34.73 20.50 5.93
C ARG A 201 -34.92 21.93 5.36
N ARG A 202 -34.69 22.14 4.07
CA ARG A 202 -34.84 23.44 3.39
C ARG A 202 -35.90 23.47 2.29
N ASP A 203 -36.63 22.36 2.11
CA ASP A 203 -37.85 22.27 1.32
C ASP A 203 -39.05 22.07 2.27
#